data_AF-R7U8H7-F1
#
_entry.id   AF-R7U8H7-F1
#
_cell.length_a   1.000
_cell.length_b   1.000
_cell.length_c   1.000
_cell.angle_alpha   90.00
_cell.angle_beta   90.00
_cell.angle_gamma   90.00
#
_symmetry.space_group_name_H-M   'P 1'
#
loop_
_entity.id
_entity.type
_entity.pdbx_description
1 polymer ?
#
loop_
_entity_poly.entity_id
_entity_poly.type
_entity_poly.pdbx_seq_one_letter_code
_entity_poly.pdbx_strand_id
1 'polypeptide(L)' 'FLAVYDYSPQKHSPNANPVHEIGFKAGDIVVTRGSVQPDGFYLAKVRGKKGLVPSTFIEEVALVQSHAKRVSV' A
#
# COMPACT_ATOMS: atom_id res chain seq x y z
N PHE A 1 1.88 2.85 4.25
CA PHE A 1 2.37 3.07 2.88
C PHE A 1 1.32 3.87 2.11
N LEU A 2 1.76 4.56 1.06
CA LEU A 2 0.90 5.27 0.10
C LEU A 2 1.09 4.63 -1.27
N ALA A 3 0.00 4.41 -1.99
CA ALA A 3 0.09 4.04 -3.40
C ALA A 3 0.56 5.24 -4.22
N VAL A 4 1.69 5.10 -4.93
CA VAL A 4 2.25 6.17 -5.78
C VAL A 4 1.81 6.04 -7.24
N TYR A 5 1.34 4.84 -7.63
CA TYR A 5 0.79 4.56 -8.96
C TYR A 5 -0.51 3.76 -8.88
N ASP A 6 -1.29 3.80 -9.96
CA ASP A 6 -2.47 2.96 -10.13
C ASP A 6 -2.06 1.49 -10.35
N TYR A 7 -2.72 0.58 -9.64
CA TYR A 7 -2.51 -0.86 -9.82
C TYR A 7 -3.81 -1.57 -10.24
N SER A 8 -3.76 -2.26 -11.37
CA SER A 8 -4.81 -3.14 -11.85
C SER A 8 -4.21 -4.54 -12.02
N PRO A 9 -4.59 -5.53 -11.17
CA PRO A 9 -4.02 -6.86 -11.22
C PRO A 9 -4.09 -7.49 -12.62
N GLN A 10 -5.22 -7.30 -13.32
CA GLN A 10 -5.43 -7.86 -14.66
C GLN A 10 -4.58 -7.23 -15.76
N LYS A 11 -4.02 -6.03 -15.53
CA LYS A 11 -3.22 -5.31 -16.53
C LYS A 11 -1.73 -5.30 -16.21
N HIS A 12 -1.40 -5.28 -14.92
CA HIS A 12 -0.04 -5.00 -14.45
C HIS A 12 0.60 -6.19 -13.75
N SER A 13 -0.18 -7.19 -13.30
CA SER A 13 0.40 -8.34 -12.60
C SER A 13 1.23 -9.19 -13.58
N PRO A 14 2.43 -9.65 -13.17
CA PRO A 14 3.17 -10.67 -13.90
C PRO A 14 2.57 -12.08 -13.72
N ASN A 15 1.64 -12.26 -12.77
CA ASN A 15 1.07 -13.56 -12.46
C ASN A 15 -0.06 -13.92 -13.44
N ALA A 16 -0.08 -15.17 -13.90
CA ALA A 16 -1.12 -15.68 -14.79
C ALA A 16 -2.53 -15.66 -14.15
N ASN A 17 -2.60 -15.69 -12.82
CA ASN A 17 -3.85 -15.62 -12.06
C ASN A 17 -3.70 -14.75 -10.79
N PRO A 18 -4.00 -13.45 -10.87
CA PRO A 18 -3.74 -12.52 -9.77
C PRO A 18 -4.93 -12.38 -8.80
N VAL A 19 -5.71 -13.45 -8.58
CA VAL A 19 -6.94 -13.42 -7.74
C VAL A 19 -6.73 -12.97 -6.30
N HIS A 20 -5.52 -13.13 -5.78
CA HIS A 20 -5.19 -12.73 -4.41
C HIS A 20 -4.69 -11.29 -4.32
N GLU A 21 -4.42 -10.64 -5.45
CA GLU A 21 -3.95 -9.27 -5.50
C GLU A 21 -5.11 -8.28 -5.48
N ILE A 22 -4.89 -7.14 -4.85
CA ILE A 22 -5.90 -6.08 -4.76
C ILE A 22 -5.49 -4.89 -5.61
N GLY A 23 -6.41 -4.43 -6.45
CA GLY A 23 -6.25 -3.19 -7.20
C GLY A 23 -6.51 -1.95 -6.35
N PHE A 24 -5.79 -0.87 -6.65
CA PHE A 24 -5.84 0.40 -5.94
C PHE A 24 -5.47 1.56 -6.85
N LYS A 25 -5.72 2.78 -6.37
CA LYS A 25 -5.42 4.03 -7.07
C LYS A 25 -4.27 4.76 -6.40
N ALA A 26 -3.52 5.54 -7.18
CA ALA A 26 -2.55 6.48 -6.63
C ALA A 26 -3.23 7.37 -5.57
N GLY A 27 -2.57 7.54 -4.43
CA GLY A 27 -3.10 8.22 -3.25
C GLY A 27 -3.85 7.33 -2.25
N ASP A 28 -4.18 6.08 -2.58
CA ASP A 28 -4.80 5.17 -1.62
C ASP A 28 -3.82 4.82 -0.48
N ILE A 29 -4.35 4.80 0.76
CA ILE A 29 -3.59 4.33 1.93
C ILE A 29 -3.51 2.81 1.92
N VAL A 30 -2.28 2.30 2.01
CA VAL A 30 -1.97 0.88 2.06
C VAL A 30 -1.46 0.53 3.45
N VAL A 31 -2.23 -0.31 4.16
CA VAL A 31 -1.89 -0.83 5.48
C VAL A 31 -1.32 -2.23 5.32
N THR A 32 0.00 -2.37 5.42
CA THR A 32 0.70 -3.65 5.31
C THR A 32 0.70 -4.40 6.64
N ARG A 33 0.81 -5.72 6.59
CA ARG A 33 0.99 -6.58 7.76
C ARG A 33 2.31 -7.32 7.63
N GLY A 34 3.28 -6.95 8.46
CA GLY A 34 4.62 -7.53 8.45
C GLY A 34 5.50 -6.99 7.32
N SER A 35 6.58 -7.73 7.04
CA SER A 35 7.58 -7.38 6.04
C SER A 35 7.16 -7.81 4.62
N VAL A 36 7.87 -7.30 3.61
CA VAL A 36 7.69 -7.76 2.22
C VAL A 36 8.05 -9.25 2.12
N GLN A 37 7.28 -9.99 1.33
CA GLN A 37 7.55 -11.40 1.06
C GLN A 37 8.66 -11.56 -0.01
N PRO A 38 9.27 -12.75 -0.15
CA PRO A 38 10.34 -12.97 -1.12
C PRO A 38 9.95 -12.72 -2.60
N ASP A 39 8.66 -12.76 -2.91
CA ASP A 39 8.10 -12.47 -4.23
C ASP A 39 7.91 -10.97 -4.52
N GLY A 40 8.20 -10.10 -3.55
CA GLY A 40 8.02 -8.65 -3.67
C GLY A 40 6.62 -8.15 -3.33
N PHE A 41 5.75 -8.98 -2.76
CA PHE A 41 4.39 -8.58 -2.37
C PHE A 41 4.22 -8.44 -0.85
N TYR A 42 3.42 -7.46 -0.46
CA TYR A 42 2.92 -7.33 0.90
C TYR A 42 1.55 -7.97 1.04
N LEU A 43 1.31 -8.63 2.18
CA LEU A 43 -0.04 -8.84 2.66
C LEU A 43 -0.56 -7.51 3.23
N ALA A 44 -1.58 -6.93 2.60
CA ALA A 44 -2.04 -5.60 2.94
C ALA A 44 -3.56 -5.47 2.90
N LYS A 45 -4.04 -4.33 3.42
CA LYS A 45 -5.43 -3.88 3.34
C LYS A 45 -5.49 -2.52 2.66
N VAL A 46 -6.32 -2.40 1.64
CA VAL A 46 -6.61 -1.15 0.91
C VAL A 46 -8.11 -1.00 0.77
N ARG A 47 -8.68 0.15 1.16
CA ARG A 47 -10.13 0.45 1.04
C ARG A 47 -11.04 -0.67 1.56
N GLY A 48 -10.66 -1.28 2.69
CA GLY A 48 -11.43 -2.38 3.29
C GLY A 48 -11.09 -3.77 2.76
N LYS A 49 -10.49 -3.90 1.57
CA LYS A 49 -10.13 -5.18 0.93
C LYS A 49 -8.76 -5.66 1.39
N LYS A 50 -8.64 -6.96 1.70
CA LYS A 50 -7.38 -7.61 2.07
C LYS A 50 -6.86 -8.43 0.89
N GLY A 51 -5.56 -8.38 0.65
CA GLY A 51 -4.90 -9.17 -0.38
C GLY A 51 -3.44 -8.77 -0.56
N LEU A 52 -2.85 -9.20 -1.67
CA LEU A 52 -1.48 -8.91 -2.03
C LEU A 52 -1.36 -7.56 -2.74
N VAL A 53 -0.33 -6.81 -2.37
CA VAL A 53 0.03 -5.53 -2.97
C VAL A 53 1.50 -5.57 -3.39
N PRO A 54 1.85 -5.25 -4.65
CA PRO A 54 3.24 -5.21 -5.07
C PRO A 54 3.97 -4.04 -4.42
N SER A 55 5.16 -4.30 -3.88
CA SER A 55 5.98 -3.27 -3.24
C SER A 55 6.41 -2.15 -4.19
N THR A 56 6.48 -2.44 -5.49
CA THR A 56 6.93 -1.51 -6.54
C THR A 56 5.94 -0.37 -6.84
N PHE A 57 4.71 -0.44 -6.34
CA PHE A 57 3.65 0.56 -6.56
C PHE A 57 3.36 1.42 -5.32
N ILE A 58 4.06 1.18 -4.21
CA ILE A 58 3.80 1.82 -2.93
C ILE A 58 5.08 2.36 -2.30
N GLU A 59 4.97 3.44 -1.54
CA GLU A 59 6.08 4.02 -0.79
C GLU A 59 5.75 4.13 0.71
N GLU A 60 6.79 4.01 1.54
CA GLU A 60 6.65 4.24 2.97
C GLU A 60 6.46 5.73 3.22
N VAL A 61 5.48 6.07 4.06
CA VAL A 61 5.20 7.46 4.40
C VAL A 61 5.73 7.69 5.80
N ALA A 62 6.71 8.58 5.93
CA ALA A 62 7.13 9.08 7.23
C ALA A 62 5.96 9.87 7.83
N LEU A 63 5.46 9.43 8.99
CA LEU A 63 4.57 10.24 9.79
C LEU A 63 5.39 11.40 10.35
N VAL A 64 5.35 12.56 9.68
CA VAL A 64 5.85 13.80 10.27
C VAL A 64 4.90 14.11 11.43
N GLN A 65 5.31 13.81 12.66
CA GLN A 65 4.58 14.26 13.83
C GLN A 65 4.65 15.79 13.82
N SER A 66 3.54 16.42 13.42
CA SER A 66 3.39 17.86 13.55
C SER A 66 3.57 18.17 15.03
N HIS A 67 4.64 18.91 15.36
CA HIS A 67 4.78 19.54 16.66
C HIS A 67 3.66 20.57 16.77
N ALA A 68 2.48 20.14 17.21
CA ALA A 68 1.46 21.04 17.69
C ALA A 68 2.05 21.72 18.93
N LYS A 69 2.63 22.91 18.75
CA LYS A 69 2.99 23.79 19.87
C LYS A 69 1.71 24.00 20.68
N ARG A 70 1.66 23.42 21.88
CA ARG A 70 0.71 23.80 22.91
C ARG A 70 0.89 25.30 23.14
N VAL A 71 -0.07 26.11 22.70
CA VAL A 71 -0.20 27.48 23.21
C VAL A 71 -0.81 27.33 24.59
N SER A 72 0.05 27.38 25.60
CA SER A 72 -0.36 27.61 26.98
C SER A 72 -0.54 29.12 27.13
N VAL A 73 -1.78 29.59 27.11
CA VAL A 73 -2.20 30.88 27.68
C VAL A 73 -2.81 30.63 29.05
#